data_AF-A0A3Q9RKU6-F1
#
_entry.id   AF-A0A3Q9RKU6-F1
#
_cell.length_a   1.000
_cell.length_b   1.000
_cell.length_c   1.000
_cell.angle_alpha   90.00
_cell.angle_beta   90.00
_cell.angle_gamma   90.00
#
_symmetry.space_group_name_H-M   'P 1'
#
loop_
_entity.id
_entity.type
_entity.pdbx_description
1 polymer ?
#
loop_
_entity_poly.entity_id
_entity_poly.type
_entity_poly.pdbx_seq_one_letter_code
_entity_poly.pdbx_strand_id
1 'polypeptide(L)'
;MYGYSDKLQKFAAIKGLKHEAINARNKEYVRQQIYHIQHVNSYHRRLKDWMERFNGVATKYMNSYLVWHRFLELNKKLPYKENTNEMLLGICKKTNFITVMDIRNFN
;
A
#
# COMPACT_ATOMS: atom_id res chain seq x y z
N MET A 1 3.45 -5.75 -22.09
CA MET A 1 3.28 -5.69 -20.61
C MET A 1 2.47 -6.90 -20.16
N TYR A 2 3.02 -8.12 -20.20
CA TYR A 2 2.26 -9.37 -19.98
C TYR A 2 2.66 -10.16 -18.72
N GLY A 3 3.76 -9.81 -18.03
CA GLY A 3 4.29 -10.65 -16.94
C GLY A 3 3.88 -10.27 -15.51
N TYR A 4 3.26 -9.10 -15.30
CA TYR A 4 2.92 -8.62 -13.95
C TYR A 4 1.52 -9.03 -13.48
N SER A 5 0.58 -9.22 -14.41
CA SER A 5 -0.81 -9.61 -14.11
C SER A 5 -0.88 -10.98 -13.42
N ASP A 6 -0.15 -11.96 -13.94
CA ASP A 6 -0.12 -13.33 -13.42
C ASP A 6 0.42 -13.41 -11.99
N LYS A 7 1.42 -12.58 -11.65
CA LYS A 7 1.97 -12.53 -10.29
C LYS A 7 0.95 -11.98 -9.29
N LEU A 8 0.22 -10.93 -9.68
CA LEU A 8 -0.83 -10.34 -8.83
C LEU A 8 -2.03 -11.28 -8.67
N GLN A 9 -2.40 -12.01 -9.72
CA GLN A 9 -3.47 -13.00 -9.68
C GLN A 9 -3.11 -14.17 -8.74
N LYS A 10 -1.87 -14.69 -8.83
CA LYS A 10 -1.36 -15.73 -7.92
C LYS A 10 -1.31 -15.24 -6.47
N PHE A 11 -0.83 -14.02 -6.24
CA PHE A 11 -0.81 -13.42 -4.90
C PHE A 11 -2.23 -13.29 -4.31
N ALA A 12 -3.18 -12.81 -5.12
CA ALA A 12 -4.56 -12.68 -4.70
C ALA A 12 -5.18 -14.04 -4.34
N ALA A 13 -4.92 -15.08 -5.13
CA ALA A 13 -5.36 -16.44 -4.83
C ALA A 13 -4.78 -16.95 -3.50
N ILE A 14 -3.48 -16.79 -3.28
CA ILE A 14 -2.80 -17.19 -2.02
C ILE A 14 -3.37 -16.45 -0.81
N LYS A 15 -3.78 -15.18 -0.98
CA LYS A 15 -4.32 -14.34 0.09
C LYS A 15 -5.85 -14.37 0.20
N GLY A 16 -6.54 -15.15 -0.63
CA GLY A 16 -8.01 -15.19 -0.66
C GLY A 16 -8.66 -13.85 -1.04
N LEU A 17 -7.95 -13.00 -1.80
CA LEU A 17 -8.42 -11.69 -2.21
C LEU A 17 -9.10 -11.76 -3.58
N LYS A 18 -10.19 -11.01 -3.75
CA LYS A 18 -10.82 -10.82 -5.06
C LYS A 18 -9.88 -10.02 -5.96
N HIS A 19 -9.49 -10.58 -7.09
CA HIS A 19 -8.67 -9.92 -8.11
C HIS A 19 -9.56 -9.39 -9.24
N GLU A 20 -9.46 -8.10 -9.55
CA GLU A 20 -10.14 -7.47 -10.68
C GLU A 20 -9.09 -6.75 -11.54
N ALA A 21 -8.84 -7.26 -12.75
CA ALA A 21 -7.96 -6.61 -13.71
C ALA A 21 -8.73 -5.53 -14.50
N ILE A 22 -8.11 -4.36 -14.69
CA ILE A 22 -8.64 -3.30 -15.57
C ILE A 22 -7.79 -3.27 -16.83
N ASN A 23 -8.43 -3.46 -17.99
CA ASN A 23 -7.73 -3.48 -19.27
C ASN A 23 -7.77 -2.11 -19.96
N ALA A 24 -6.76 -1.29 -19.68
CA ALA A 24 -6.60 0.03 -20.31
C ALA A 24 -6.49 -0.03 -21.85
N ARG A 25 -6.01 -1.15 -22.43
CA ARG A 25 -5.91 -1.32 -23.89
C ARG A 25 -7.29 -1.40 -24.55
N ASN A 26 -8.28 -1.90 -23.83
CA ASN A 26 -9.67 -1.96 -24.29
C ASN A 26 -10.43 -0.65 -24.01
N LYS A 27 -9.72 0.44 -23.66
CA LYS A 27 -10.29 1.72 -23.22
C LYS A 27 -11.19 1.63 -21.98
N GLU A 28 -11.06 0.55 -21.20
CA GLU A 28 -11.71 0.40 -19.91
C GLU A 28 -10.80 1.01 -18.83
N TYR A 29 -11.20 2.17 -18.29
CA TYR A 29 -10.46 2.87 -17.23
C TYR A 29 -11.18 2.84 -15.88
N VAL A 30 -12.46 2.43 -15.90
CA VAL A 30 -13.35 2.34 -14.75
C VAL A 30 -14.06 1.00 -14.80
N ARG A 31 -13.97 0.22 -13.72
CA ARG A 31 -14.66 -1.06 -13.58
C ARG A 31 -15.59 -1.02 -12.37
N GLN A 32 -16.82 -1.50 -12.53
CA GLN A 32 -17.85 -1.52 -11.47
C GLN A 32 -18.14 -0.14 -10.84
N GLN A 33 -17.85 0.98 -11.54
CA GLN A 33 -17.98 2.37 -11.04
C GLN A 33 -17.17 2.72 -9.79
N ILE A 34 -16.44 1.77 -9.21
CA ILE A 34 -15.67 1.93 -7.95
C ILE A 34 -14.16 1.81 -8.19
N TYR A 35 -13.75 1.09 -9.23
CA TYR A 35 -12.34 0.86 -9.52
C TYR A 35 -11.87 1.77 -10.65
N HIS A 36 -11.17 2.84 -10.29
CA HIS A 36 -10.58 3.79 -11.25
C HIS A 36 -9.07 3.57 -11.36
N ILE A 37 -8.57 3.30 -12.57
CA ILE A 37 -7.12 3.18 -12.80
C ILE A 37 -6.37 4.48 -12.46
N GLN A 38 -7.04 5.63 -12.55
CA GLN A 38 -6.46 6.92 -12.17
C GLN A 38 -6.17 7.00 -10.66
N HIS A 39 -6.99 6.40 -9.80
CA HIS A 39 -6.70 6.33 -8.36
C HIS A 39 -5.43 5.52 -8.09
N VAL A 40 -5.28 4.39 -8.79
CA VAL A 40 -4.08 3.54 -8.70
C VAL A 40 -2.86 4.31 -9.19
N ASN A 41 -2.92 4.93 -10.38
CA ASN A 41 -1.82 5.73 -10.93
C ASN A 41 -1.43 6.90 -10.01
N SER A 42 -2.42 7.60 -9.45
CA SER A 42 -2.20 8.69 -8.52
C SER A 42 -1.52 8.21 -7.23
N TYR A 43 -1.92 7.06 -6.69
CA TYR A 43 -1.25 6.45 -5.54
C TYR A 43 0.20 6.06 -5.87
N HIS A 44 0.44 5.41 -7.01
CA HIS A 44 1.79 5.05 -7.45
C HIS A 44 2.70 6.25 -7.60
N ARG A 45 2.21 7.35 -8.19
CA ARG A 45 2.97 8.59 -8.32
C ARG A 45 3.39 9.12 -6.94
N ARG A 46 2.45 9.23 -5.99
CA ARG A 46 2.77 9.70 -4.63
C ARG A 46 3.78 8.83 -3.91
N LEU A 47 3.67 7.51 -4.05
CA LEU A 47 4.66 6.58 -3.50
C LEU A 47 6.04 6.83 -4.13
N LYS A 48 6.12 7.00 -5.46
CA LYS A 48 7.37 7.28 -6.16
C LYS A 48 7.98 8.60 -5.66
N ASP A 49 7.22 9.68 -5.68
CA ASP A 49 7.66 11.01 -5.23
C ASP A 49 8.11 10.97 -3.75
N TRP A 50 7.44 10.16 -2.91
CA TRP A 50 7.81 9.95 -1.51
C TRP A 50 9.13 9.18 -1.37
N MET A 51 9.36 8.18 -2.21
CA MET A 51 10.58 7.36 -2.22
C MET A 51 11.81 8.10 -2.73
N GLU A 52 11.65 9.05 -3.66
CA GLU A 52 12.76 9.83 -4.25
C GLU A 52 13.60 10.55 -3.18
N ARG A 53 13.00 10.97 -2.07
CA ARG A 53 13.70 11.66 -0.97
C ARG A 53 14.75 10.81 -0.24
N PHE A 54 14.69 9.49 -0.38
CA PHE A 54 15.58 8.58 0.34
C PHE A 54 16.79 8.13 -0.48
N ASN A 55 16.94 8.59 -1.74
CA ASN A 55 18.08 8.28 -2.62
C ASN A 55 18.39 6.76 -2.75
N GLY A 56 17.35 5.93 -2.61
CA GLY A 56 17.46 4.47 -2.59
C GLY A 56 17.29 3.88 -1.20
N VAL A 57 16.36 2.94 -1.08
CA VAL A 57 16.11 2.18 0.15
C VAL A 57 16.56 0.75 -0.09
N ALA A 58 17.36 0.19 0.83
CA ALA A 58 17.72 -1.22 0.75
C ALA A 58 16.47 -2.10 0.79
N THR A 59 16.36 -3.10 -0.10
CA THR A 59 15.17 -3.95 -0.23
C THR A 59 14.76 -4.59 1.10
N LYS A 60 15.72 -4.89 1.99
CA LYS A 60 15.46 -5.40 3.35
C LYS A 60 14.56 -4.50 4.22
N TYR A 61 14.52 -3.20 3.93
CA TYR A 61 13.70 -2.23 4.67
C TYR A 61 12.48 -1.77 3.88
N MET A 62 12.29 -2.23 2.63
CA MET A 62 11.19 -1.78 1.76
C MET A 62 9.83 -1.95 2.43
N ASN A 63 9.59 -3.07 3.12
CA ASN A 63 8.32 -3.32 3.82
C ASN A 63 8.02 -2.24 4.88
N SER A 64 9.02 -1.86 5.69
CA SER A 64 8.87 -0.82 6.71
C SER A 64 8.53 0.53 6.09
N TYR A 65 9.15 0.86 4.96
CA TYR A 65 8.90 2.11 4.24
C TYR A 65 7.50 2.12 3.61
N LEU A 66 7.03 1.01 3.05
CA LEU A 66 5.68 0.90 2.51
C LEU A 66 4.62 1.07 3.59
N VAL A 67 4.83 0.49 4.78
CA VAL A 67 3.95 0.69 5.94
C VAL A 67 3.95 2.16 6.37
N TRP A 68 5.12 2.80 6.42
CA TRP A 68 5.21 4.22 6.77
C TRP A 68 4.51 5.12 5.74
N HIS A 69 4.73 4.89 4.45
CA HIS A 69 4.01 5.61 3.40
C HIS A 69 2.50 5.42 3.51
N ARG A 70 2.03 4.18 3.74
CA ARG A 70 0.61 3.89 3.94
C ARG A 70 0.03 4.63 5.13
N PHE A 71 0.77 4.69 6.23
CA PHE A 71 0.38 5.44 7.41
C PHE A 71 0.24 6.93 7.11
N LEU A 72 1.20 7.53 6.40
CA LEU A 72 1.11 8.93 5.99
C LEU A 72 -0.09 9.17 5.07
N GLU A 73 -0.36 8.28 4.10
CA GLU A 73 -1.51 8.38 3.19
C GLU A 73 -2.85 8.36 3.92
N LEU A 74 -2.99 7.54 4.98
CA LEU A 74 -4.22 7.46 5.78
C LEU A 74 -4.44 8.68 6.66
N ASN A 75 -3.36 9.38 7.02
CA ASN A 75 -3.39 10.45 8.02
C ASN A 75 -3.14 11.86 7.44
N LYS A 76 -3.20 12.01 6.11
CA LYS A 76 -2.98 13.31 5.42
C LYS A 76 -3.86 14.46 5.88
N LYS A 77 -5.05 14.15 6.41
CA LYS A 77 -6.04 15.14 6.85
C LYS A 77 -5.95 15.46 8.34
N LEU A 78 -5.02 14.87 9.08
CA LEU A 78 -4.91 15.13 10.50
C LEU A 78 -4.33 16.54 10.75
N PRO A 79 -4.97 17.36 11.59
CA PRO A 79 -4.39 18.63 12.01
C PRO A 79 -3.13 18.35 12.83
N TYR A 80 -2.04 19.02 12.46
CA TYR A 80 -0.67 18.78 12.93
C TYR A 80 -0.51 18.85 14.47
N LYS A 81 -1.40 19.54 15.18
CA LYS A 81 -1.18 19.95 16.58
C LYS A 81 -2.03 19.26 17.65
N GLU A 82 -3.13 18.56 17.30
CA GLU A 82 -4.10 18.11 18.32
C GLU A 82 -4.18 16.60 18.52
N ASN A 83 -3.68 15.77 17.60
CA ASN A 83 -3.99 14.34 17.62
C ASN A 83 -2.80 13.40 17.46
N THR A 84 -1.56 13.82 17.71
CA THR A 84 -0.42 12.87 17.72
C THR A 84 -0.58 11.80 18.79
N ASN A 85 -1.04 12.16 19.98
CA ASN A 85 -1.32 11.21 21.07
C ASN A 85 -2.51 10.30 20.74
N GLU A 86 -3.61 10.83 20.20
CA GLU A 86 -4.76 10.01 19.77
C GLU A 86 -4.42 9.10 18.59
N MET A 87 -3.55 9.55 17.69
CA MET A 87 -3.02 8.76 16.58
C MET A 87 -2.12 7.64 17.09
N LEU A 88 -1.18 7.92 18.00
CA LEU A 88 -0.34 6.89 18.64
C LEU A 88 -1.20 5.89 19.42
N LEU A 89 -2.18 6.38 20.19
CA LEU A 89 -3.15 5.54 20.89
C LEU A 89 -3.98 4.71 19.90
N GLY A 90 -4.40 5.27 18.77
CA GLY A 90 -5.14 4.56 17.72
C GLY A 90 -4.33 3.45 17.04
N ILE A 91 -3.03 3.68 16.82
CA ILE A 91 -2.09 2.66 16.31
C ILE A 91 -1.90 1.55 17.34
N CYS A 92 -1.70 1.90 18.62
CA CYS A 92 -1.51 0.94 19.70
C CYS A 92 -2.79 0.16 20.04
N LYS A 93 -3.97 0.77 19.89
CA LYS A 93 -5.28 0.15 20.13
C LYS A 93 -5.67 -0.83 19.02
N LYS A 94 -5.22 -0.61 17.78
CA LYS A 94 -5.50 -1.53 16.67
C LYS A 94 -4.45 -2.65 16.68
N THR A 95 -4.78 -3.74 17.35
CA THR A 95 -3.94 -4.94 17.48
C THR A 95 -3.45 -5.44 16.11
N ASN A 96 -2.18 -5.19 15.81
CA ASN A 96 -1.42 -6.06 14.90
C ASN A 96 -1.01 -7.28 15.73
N PHE A 97 -1.74 -8.39 15.57
CA PHE A 97 -1.34 -9.71 16.07
C PHE A 97 -0.12 -10.27 15.31
N ILE A 98 0.88 -9.43 15.04
CA ILE A 98 2.10 -9.82 14.35
C ILE A 98 3.17 -9.85 15.42
N THR A 99 3.52 -11.06 15.85
CA THR A 99 4.56 -11.26 16.83
C THR A 99 5.94 -10.97 16.21
N VAL A 100 6.94 -10.68 17.04
CA VAL A 100 8.33 -10.48 16.57
C VAL A 100 8.85 -11.71 15.80
N MET A 101 8.30 -12.89 16.11
CA MET A 101 8.60 -14.13 15.40
C MET A 101 8.06 -14.12 13.97
N ASP A 102 6.85 -13.59 13.76
CA ASP A 102 6.25 -13.48 12.43
C ASP A 102 7.09 -12.56 11.52
N ILE A 103 7.69 -11.50 12.05
CA ILE A 103 8.54 -10.57 11.28
C ILE A 103 9.88 -11.19 10.88
N ARG A 104 10.46 -12.03 11.75
CA ARG A 104 11.75 -12.70 11.50
C ARG A 104 11.63 -13.82 10.46
N ASN A 105 10.48 -14.48 10.39
CA ASN A 105 10.23 -15.60 9.47
C ASN A 105 9.95 -15.19 8.01
N PHE A 106 9.97 -13.89 7.69
CA PHE A 106 9.84 -13.36 6.32
C PHE A 106 11.18 -13.06 5.61
N ASN A 107 12.33 -13.28 6.25
CA ASN A 107 13.66 -13.12 5.66
C ASN A 107 14.33 -14.47 5.39
#